data_AF-A0ABD2WTJ6-F1
#
_entry.id   AF-A0ABD2WTJ6-F1
#
_cell.length_a   1.000
_cell.length_b   1.000
_cell.length_c   1.000
_cell.angle_alpha   90.00
_cell.angle_beta   90.00
_cell.angle_gamma   90.00
#
_symmetry.space_group_name_H-M   'P 1'
#
loop_
_entity.id
_entity.type
_entity.pdbx_description
1 polymer ?
#
loop_
_entity_poly.entity_id
_entity_poly.type
_entity_poly.pdbx_seq_one_letter_code
_entity_poly.pdbx_strand_id
1 'polypeptide(L)'
;MSYEKRHKQLVSTCHPAVEDVEHVIFHCPRFTVERDELYRLSNGLLEPKEFVGFILESERNWEATSSFASTVMTRLRSEEKARGR
;
A
#
# COMPACT_ATOMS: atom_id res chain seq x y z
N MET A 1 -21.00 20.84 -11.39
CA MET A 1 -19.70 20.89 -10.69
C MET A 1 -19.01 19.56 -10.92
N SER A 2 -17.82 19.60 -11.50
CA SER A 2 -17.26 18.57 -12.40
C SER A 2 -16.96 17.22 -11.73
N TYR A 3 -17.52 16.14 -12.28
CA TYR A 3 -17.14 14.76 -12.02
C TYR A 3 -16.11 14.32 -13.08
N GLU A 4 -14.83 14.52 -12.82
CA GLU A 4 -13.74 14.16 -13.73
C GLU A 4 -12.46 14.11 -12.89
N LYS A 5 -11.67 13.03 -12.79
CA LYS A 5 -11.36 11.96 -13.73
C LYS A 5 -10.96 10.71 -12.95
N ARG A 6 -11.50 9.56 -13.35
CA ARG A 6 -10.91 8.24 -13.06
C ARG A 6 -9.52 8.20 -13.68
N HIS A 7 -8.48 8.50 -12.89
CA HIS A 7 -7.10 8.27 -13.29
C HIS A 7 -6.81 6.77 -13.25
N LYS A 8 -7.20 6.09 -14.32
CA LYS A 8 -6.73 4.75 -14.65
C LYS A 8 -5.28 4.87 -15.12
N GLN A 9 -4.37 5.16 -14.19
CA GLN A 9 -2.94 5.22 -14.50
C GLN A 9 -2.37 3.81 -14.41
N LEU A 10 -2.40 3.10 -15.54
CA LEU A 10 -1.58 1.91 -15.80
C LEU A 10 -0.12 2.34 -15.96
N VAL A 11 0.51 2.85 -14.89
CA VAL A 11 1.95 3.13 -14.90
C VAL A 11 2.60 2.14 -13.96
N SER A 12 3.44 1.27 -14.53
CA SER A 12 4.17 0.24 -13.81
C SER A 12 5.31 0.79 -12.92
N THR A 13 5.42 2.11 -12.77
CA THR A 13 6.49 2.79 -12.05
C THR A 13 5.97 4.03 -11.31
N CYS A 14 5.90 3.98 -9.99
CA CYS A 14 5.59 5.17 -9.19
C CYS A 14 6.77 6.15 -9.27
N HIS A 15 6.48 7.46 -9.33
CA HIS A 15 7.53 8.47 -9.23
C HIS A 15 8.12 8.42 -7.80
N PRO A 16 9.45 8.46 -7.60
CA PRO A 16 10.04 8.32 -6.27
C PRO A 16 9.54 9.32 -5.22
N ALA A 17 9.18 10.54 -5.64
CA ALA A 17 8.59 11.55 -4.75
C ALA A 17 7.15 11.22 -4.30
N VAL A 18 6.55 10.18 -4.88
CA VAL A 18 5.19 9.69 -4.61
C VAL A 18 5.25 8.32 -3.92
N GLU A 19 6.43 7.74 -3.67
CA GLU A 19 6.57 6.43 -2.99
C GLU A 19 6.56 6.55 -1.45
N ASP A 20 5.83 7.53 -0.90
CA ASP A 20 5.66 7.66 0.54
C ASP A 20 4.80 6.53 1.13
N VAL A 21 4.78 6.47 2.47
CA VAL A 21 4.09 5.43 3.22
C VAL A 21 2.59 5.40 2.88
N GLU A 22 1.94 6.55 2.78
CA GLU A 22 0.50 6.62 2.49
C GLU A 22 0.22 6.10 1.08
N HIS A 23 0.97 6.56 0.09
CA HIS A 23 0.83 6.06 -1.26
C HIS A 23 1.05 4.55 -1.35
N VAL A 24 2.14 4.04 -0.76
CA VAL A 24 2.49 2.63 -0.80
C VAL A 24 1.40 1.76 -0.15
N ILE A 25 0.90 2.17 1.01
CA ILE A 25 -0.09 1.43 1.79
C ILE A 25 -1.51 1.58 1.26
N PHE A 26 -1.91 2.68 0.62
CA PHE A 26 -3.34 2.89 0.27
C PHE A 26 -3.61 3.11 -1.22
N HIS A 27 -2.62 3.51 -2.01
CA HIS A 27 -2.87 4.00 -3.37
C HIS A 27 -2.04 3.31 -4.46
N CYS A 28 -0.92 2.70 -4.10
CA CYS A 28 0.07 2.23 -5.06
C CYS A 28 -0.46 1.01 -5.83
N PRO A 29 -0.69 1.11 -7.15
CA PRO A 29 -1.27 -0.01 -7.91
C PRO A 29 -0.38 -1.27 -7.89
N ARG A 30 0.94 -1.10 -7.71
CA ARG A 30 1.91 -2.21 -7.63
C ARG A 30 1.64 -3.19 -6.49
N PHE A 31 1.04 -2.71 -5.39
CA PHE A 31 0.83 -3.48 -4.16
C PHE A 31 -0.63 -3.86 -3.92
N THR A 32 -1.46 -3.83 -4.97
CA THR A 32 -2.90 -4.13 -4.84
C THR A 32 -3.13 -5.53 -4.29
N VAL A 33 -2.43 -6.52 -4.83
CA VAL A 33 -2.56 -7.93 -4.41
C VAL A 33 -2.11 -8.11 -2.97
N GLU A 34 -0.99 -7.49 -2.60
CA GLU A 34 -0.44 -7.56 -1.25
C GLU A 34 -1.37 -6.87 -0.22
N ARG A 35 -2.09 -5.82 -0.63
CA ARG A 35 -3.06 -5.11 0.23
C ARG A 35 -4.37 -5.86 0.42
N ASP A 36 -4.74 -6.78 -0.47
CA ASP A 36 -6.05 -7.43 -0.44
C ASP A 36 -6.32 -8.12 0.91
N GLU A 37 -5.28 -8.65 1.57
CA GLU A 37 -5.41 -9.22 2.93
C GLU A 37 -5.86 -8.18 3.96
N LEU A 38 -5.23 -6.99 3.95
CA LEU A 38 -5.54 -5.92 4.89
C LEU A 38 -6.96 -5.39 4.67
N TYR A 39 -7.39 -5.25 3.41
CA TYR A 39 -8.76 -4.87 3.08
C TYR A 39 -9.76 -5.96 3.47
N ARG A 40 -9.41 -7.24 3.36
CA ARG A 40 -10.30 -8.32 3.80
C ARG A 40 -10.50 -8.32 5.32
N LEU A 41 -9.42 -8.15 6.08
CA LEU A 41 -9.47 -8.12 7.54
C LEU A 41 -10.20 -6.88 8.09
N SER A 42 -10.14 -5.76 7.36
CA SER A 42 -10.83 -4.51 7.71
C SER A 42 -12.24 -4.39 7.12
N ASN A 43 -12.77 -5.45 6.49
CA ASN A 43 -14.05 -5.42 5.76
C ASN A 43 -14.15 -4.30 4.70
N GLY A 44 -13.02 -3.96 4.07
CA GLY A 44 -12.92 -2.95 3.03
C GLY A 44 -12.78 -1.51 3.54
N LEU A 45 -12.73 -1.28 4.86
CA LEU A 45 -12.80 0.06 5.47
C LEU A 45 -11.45 0.59 5.97
N LEU A 46 -10.33 0.11 5.42
CA LEU A 46 -9.00 0.55 5.84
C LEU A 46 -8.60 1.87 5.19
N GLU A 47 -8.85 2.95 5.90
CA GLU A 47 -8.43 4.32 5.57
C GLU A 47 -7.23 4.73 6.45
N PRO A 48 -6.43 5.75 6.05
CA PRO A 48 -5.18 6.09 6.75
C PRO A 48 -5.34 6.40 8.25
N LYS A 49 -6.44 7.05 8.63
CA LYS A 49 -6.69 7.43 10.05
C LYS A 49 -7.08 6.22 10.91
N GLU A 50 -7.68 5.18 10.33
CA GLU A 50 -8.06 3.93 11.00
C GLU A 50 -6.87 2.95 11.09
N PHE A 51 -5.83 3.14 10.28
CA PHE A 51 -4.76 2.16 10.09
C PHE A 51 -4.07 1.72 11.38
N VAL A 52 -3.67 2.68 12.23
CA VAL A 52 -3.02 2.36 13.51
C VAL A 52 -3.99 1.61 14.44
N GLY A 53 -5.26 2.01 14.47
CA GLY A 53 -6.28 1.32 15.25
C GLY A 53 -6.48 -0.13 14.79
N PHE A 54 -6.58 -0.33 13.48
CA PHE A 54 -6.68 -1.66 12.86
C PHE A 54 -5.50 -2.56 13.23
N ILE A 55 -4.27 -2.05 13.15
CA ILE A 55 -3.06 -2.81 13.50
C ILE A 55 -3.10 -3.28 14.96
N LEU A 56 -3.54 -2.41 15.87
CA LEU A 56 -3.54 -2.68 17.31
C LEU A 56 -4.73 -3.52 17.78
N GLU A 57 -5.75 -3.71 16.94
CA GLU A 57 -6.97 -4.43 17.29
C GLU A 57 -6.75 -5.92 17.52
N SER A 58 -5.77 -6.54 16.85
CA SER A 58 -5.42 -7.95 17.08
C SER A 58 -4.02 -8.31 16.59
N GLU A 59 -3.46 -9.39 17.16
CA GLU A 59 -2.21 -10.00 16.70
C GLU A 59 -2.29 -10.40 15.22
N ARG A 60 -3.45 -10.90 14.78
CA ARG A 60 -3.69 -11.24 13.37
C ARG A 60 -3.54 -10.03 12.44
N ASN A 61 -4.08 -8.88 12.82
CA ASN A 61 -3.97 -7.65 12.02
C ASN A 61 -2.52 -7.14 12.01
N TRP A 62 -1.82 -7.23 13.14
CA TRP A 62 -0.39 -6.93 13.24
C TRP A 62 0.44 -7.83 12.31
N GLU A 63 0.23 -9.15 12.34
CA GLU A 63 0.95 -10.12 11.49
C GLU A 63 0.71 -9.86 10.00
N ALA A 64 -0.56 -9.66 9.61
CA ALA A 64 -0.91 -9.35 8.23
C ALA A 64 -0.22 -8.06 7.76
N THR A 65 -0.22 -7.01 8.59
CA THR A 65 0.42 -5.73 8.29
C THR A 65 1.94 -5.87 8.21
N SER A 66 2.54 -6.62 9.13
CA SER A 66 3.99 -6.87 9.16
C SER A 66 4.46 -7.65 7.93
N SER A 67 3.68 -8.65 7.50
CA SER A 67 3.93 -9.42 6.28
C SER A 67 3.81 -8.55 5.03
N PHE A 68 2.77 -7.72 4.96
CA PHE A 68 2.60 -6.73 3.89
C PHE A 68 3.80 -5.78 3.81
N ALA A 69 4.18 -5.15 4.93
CA ALA A 69 5.30 -4.23 5.00
C ALA A 69 6.62 -4.88 4.58
N SER A 70 6.86 -6.12 5.02
CA SER A 70 8.07 -6.88 4.67
C SER A 70 8.16 -7.13 3.16
N THR A 71 7.05 -7.51 2.53
CA THR A 71 6.96 -7.72 1.08
C THR A 71 7.23 -6.43 0.31
N VAL A 72 6.55 -5.35 0.70
CA VAL A 72 6.71 -4.01 0.11
C VAL A 72 8.15 -3.55 0.17
N MET A 73 8.76 -3.58 1.36
CA MET A 73 10.12 -3.09 1.57
C MET A 73 11.15 -3.90 0.77
N THR A 74 10.98 -5.23 0.70
CA THR A 74 11.84 -6.10 -0.10
C THR A 74 11.77 -5.77 -1.59
N ARG A 75 10.56 -5.52 -2.10
CA ARG A 75 10.32 -5.18 -3.49
C ARG A 75 10.85 -3.78 -3.85
N LEU A 76 10.53 -2.76 -3.04
CA LEU A 76 11.03 -1.40 -3.24
C LEU A 76 12.57 -1.37 -3.26
N ARG A 77 13.21 -2.05 -2.31
CA ARG A 77 14.68 -2.14 -2.27
C ARG A 77 15.28 -2.78 -3.52
N SER A 78 14.62 -3.80 -4.05
CA SER A 78 15.05 -4.47 -5.29
C SER A 78 14.90 -3.54 -6.50
N GLU A 79 13.83 -2.75 -6.54
CA GLU A 79 13.59 -1.75 -7.58
C GLU A 79 14.57 -0.57 -7.50
N GLU A 80 14.89 -0.09 -6.29
CA GLU A 80 15.91 0.94 -6.06
C GLU A 80 17.28 0.48 -6.57
N LYS A 81 17.69 -0.73 -6.20
CA LYS A 81 18.94 -1.34 -6.68
C LYS A 81 18.98 -1.43 -8.21
N ALA A 82 17.86 -1.79 -8.85
CA ALA A 82 17.75 -1.83 -10.31
C ALA A 82 17.83 -0.43 -10.96
N ARG A 83 17.38 0.62 -10.27
CA ARG A 83 17.52 2.03 -10.69
C ARG A 83 18.93 2.58 -10.43
N GLY A 84 19.81 1.83 -9.76
CA GLY A 84 21.15 2.28 -9.37
C GLY A 84 21.14 3.28 -8.21
N ARG A 85 20.15 3.20 -7.32
CA ARG A 85 20.04 3.99 -6.09
C ARG A 85 20.26 3.12 -4.86
#